data_AF-A0A085F3T8-F1
#
_entry.id   AF-A0A085F3T8-F1
#
_cell.length_a   1.000
_cell.length_b   1.000
_cell.length_c   1.000
_cell.angle_alpha   90.00
_cell.angle_beta   90.00
_cell.angle_gamma   90.00
#
_symmetry.space_group_name_H-M   'P 1'
#
loop_
_entity.id
_entity.type
_entity.pdbx_description
1 polymer ?
#
loop_
_entity_poly.entity_id
_entity_poly.type
_entity_poly.pdbx_seq_one_letter_code
_entity_poly.pdbx_strand_id
1 'polypeptide(L)'
;MLVKRMYARRGYTGSRHVLDEHNRVTLTATDKGEVVGTVTIGIDSELGLMADELFKDILDEHRARGARLCECTKLAFDLSERSRVPLANVFHLALIYARDLYDCTDVVIEINPRHRRFYERMLGFRQQGELKINPRVNAPAYLMHLSLDYVSEQVERLGGTFDTPAGSAERSLYPYFFSPREERGIINRLLRMDEHHISS
;
A
#
# COMPACT_ATOMS: atom_id res chain seq x y z
N MET A 1 -12.01 6.85 20.24
CA MET A 1 -10.60 6.49 19.90
C MET A 1 -10.48 4.97 19.75
N LEU A 2 -10.77 4.41 18.58
CA LEU A 2 -11.06 2.97 18.43
C LEU A 2 -10.32 2.23 17.30
N VAL A 3 -9.11 2.67 16.90
CA VAL A 3 -8.14 1.80 16.18
C VAL A 3 -6.98 1.37 17.09
N LYS A 4 -6.64 2.17 18.11
CA LYS A 4 -5.69 1.76 19.17
C LYS A 4 -6.09 0.48 19.91
N ARG A 5 -7.38 0.13 20.02
CA ARG A 5 -7.84 -1.00 20.85
C ARG A 5 -7.98 -2.34 20.14
N MET A 6 -8.27 -2.36 18.83
CA MET A 6 -8.51 -3.64 18.13
C MET A 6 -7.34 -4.12 17.28
N TYR A 7 -6.40 -3.25 16.94
CA TYR A 7 -5.15 -3.66 16.32
C TYR A 7 -3.97 -3.73 17.29
N ALA A 8 -4.07 -3.21 18.52
CA ALA A 8 -3.08 -3.48 19.56
C ALA A 8 -2.94 -4.99 19.88
N ARG A 9 -3.98 -5.80 19.66
CA ARG A 9 -3.90 -7.27 19.81
C ARG A 9 -3.12 -7.98 18.67
N ARG A 10 -2.90 -7.31 17.53
CA ARG A 10 -2.06 -7.78 16.40
C ARG A 10 -0.92 -6.79 16.06
N GLY A 11 -0.66 -5.84 16.96
CA GLY A 11 0.25 -4.71 16.76
C GLY A 11 0.03 -3.88 15.49
N TYR A 12 -1.02 -3.09 15.34
CA TYR A 12 -0.99 -1.98 14.37
C TYR A 12 -1.44 -0.71 15.08
N THR A 13 -0.63 0.34 15.02
CA THR A 13 -0.90 1.64 15.64
C THR A 13 -0.82 2.73 14.58
N GLY A 14 -1.98 3.20 14.11
CA GLY A 14 -2.07 4.44 13.34
C GLY A 14 -2.30 5.63 14.29
N SER A 15 -1.48 6.68 14.16
CA SER A 15 -1.78 8.00 14.73
C SER A 15 -2.61 8.78 13.71
N ARG A 16 -3.90 9.02 14.00
CA ARG A 16 -4.87 9.83 13.24
C ARG A 16 -5.03 9.43 11.75
N HIS A 17 -6.15 8.82 11.40
CA HIS A 17 -6.56 8.46 10.02
C HIS A 17 -7.02 9.68 9.20
N VAL A 18 -6.33 10.81 9.34
CA VAL A 18 -6.64 12.03 8.61
C VAL A 18 -5.48 12.27 7.67
N LEU A 19 -5.78 12.52 6.40
CA LEU A 19 -4.77 13.00 5.47
C LEU A 19 -4.10 14.23 6.07
N ASP A 20 -2.78 14.28 6.03
CA ASP A 20 -2.07 15.52 6.34
C ASP A 20 -2.34 16.58 5.27
N GLU A 21 -1.78 17.78 5.46
CA GLU A 21 -1.90 18.90 4.51
C GLU A 21 -1.39 18.58 3.09
N HIS A 22 -0.70 17.45 2.91
CA HIS A 22 -0.16 16.96 1.63
C HIS A 22 -0.92 15.74 1.10
N ASN A 23 -2.14 15.49 1.59
CA ASN A 23 -2.94 14.34 1.21
C ASN A 23 -2.27 12.99 1.50
N ARG A 24 -1.56 12.87 2.63
CA ARG A 24 -0.88 11.62 3.03
C ARG A 24 -1.38 11.00 4.33
N VAL A 25 -1.33 9.67 4.38
CA VAL A 25 -1.54 8.88 5.60
C VAL A 25 -0.38 7.91 5.80
N THR A 26 0.09 7.75 7.04
CA THR A 26 1.12 6.75 7.39
C THR A 26 0.52 5.67 8.27
N LEU A 27 0.64 4.43 7.80
CA LEU A 27 0.26 3.22 8.51
C LEU A 27 1.51 2.56 9.10
N THR A 28 1.40 2.07 10.33
CA THR A 28 2.51 1.41 11.04
C THR A 28 2.10 0.01 11.47
N ALA A 29 2.92 -0.98 11.10
CA ALA A 29 2.90 -2.33 11.64
C ALA A 29 3.78 -2.39 12.88
N THR A 30 3.25 -3.01 13.93
CA THR A 30 3.94 -3.34 15.16
C THR A 30 3.84 -4.84 15.46
N ASP A 31 4.87 -5.41 16.07
CA ASP A 31 4.83 -6.76 16.62
C ASP A 31 5.25 -6.66 18.09
N LYS A 32 4.40 -7.17 18.99
CA LYS A 32 4.62 -7.10 20.45
C LYS A 32 4.96 -5.70 21.00
N GLY A 33 4.49 -4.64 20.33
CA GLY A 33 4.72 -3.25 20.72
C GLY A 33 5.89 -2.57 20.00
N GLU A 34 6.72 -3.32 19.27
CA GLU A 34 7.83 -2.80 18.48
C GLU A 34 7.38 -2.50 17.05
N VAL A 35 7.82 -1.39 16.46
CA VAL A 35 7.52 -1.08 15.06
C VAL A 35 8.31 -2.00 14.14
N VAL A 36 7.60 -2.80 13.35
CA VAL A 36 8.19 -3.74 12.39
C VAL A 36 8.09 -3.27 10.94
N GLY A 37 7.32 -2.22 10.68
CA GLY A 37 7.26 -1.60 9.36
C GLY A 37 6.32 -0.41 9.29
N THR A 38 6.51 0.41 8.26
CA THR A 38 5.65 1.55 7.95
C THR A 38 5.34 1.57 6.47
N VAL A 39 4.16 2.07 6.12
CA VAL A 39 3.78 2.39 4.75
C VAL A 39 3.10 3.74 4.77
N THR A 40 3.59 4.67 3.95
CA THR A 40 2.92 5.97 3.74
C THR A 40 2.23 5.95 2.38
N ILE A 41 0.98 6.36 2.35
CA ILE A 41 0.19 6.53 1.13
C ILE A 41 0.01 8.03 0.90
N GLY A 42 0.26 8.50 -0.32
CA GLY A 42 -0.18 9.81 -0.79
C GLY A 42 -1.31 9.65 -1.80
N ILE A 43 -2.39 10.41 -1.63
CA ILE A 43 -3.52 10.44 -2.55
C ILE A 43 -3.31 11.58 -3.54
N ASP A 44 -3.45 11.29 -4.83
CA ASP A 44 -3.28 12.29 -5.88
C ASP A 44 -4.32 13.41 -5.77
N SER A 45 -3.89 14.63 -6.04
CA SER A 45 -4.69 15.85 -5.88
C SER A 45 -4.10 16.98 -6.71
N GLU A 46 -4.62 18.20 -6.59
CA GLU A 46 -4.03 19.37 -7.26
C GLU A 46 -2.56 19.64 -6.85
N LEU A 47 -2.15 19.16 -5.67
CA LEU A 47 -0.76 19.24 -5.22
C LEU A 47 0.18 18.24 -5.92
N GLY A 48 -0.39 17.24 -6.62
CA GLY A 48 0.33 16.15 -7.25
C GLY A 48 0.90 15.10 -6.28
N LEU A 49 1.63 14.16 -6.85
CA LEU A 49 2.39 13.10 -6.16
C LEU A 49 3.88 13.46 -6.12
N MET A 50 4.66 12.90 -5.20
CA MET A 50 6.12 13.07 -5.20
C MET A 50 6.75 12.54 -6.49
N ALA A 51 6.16 11.47 -7.03
CA ALA A 51 6.62 10.86 -8.27
C ALA A 51 6.47 11.81 -9.48
N ASP A 52 5.65 12.86 -9.40
CA ASP A 52 5.53 13.87 -10.47
C ASP A 52 6.85 14.62 -10.71
N GLU A 53 7.68 14.79 -9.68
CA GLU A 53 8.99 15.46 -9.83
C GLU A 53 9.85 14.83 -10.93
N LEU A 54 9.74 13.51 -11.10
CA LEU A 54 10.52 12.76 -12.09
C LEU A 54 9.67 12.24 -13.24
N PHE A 55 8.41 11.88 -13.01
CA PHE A 55 7.61 11.09 -13.94
C PHE A 55 6.24 11.68 -14.24
N LYS A 56 6.08 13.01 -14.07
CA LYS A 56 4.83 13.72 -14.35
C LYS A 56 4.27 13.43 -15.74
N ASP A 57 5.13 13.34 -16.75
CA ASP A 57 4.75 12.99 -18.12
C ASP A 57 3.96 11.68 -18.18
N ILE A 58 4.46 10.63 -17.52
CA ILE A 58 3.83 9.31 -17.49
C ILE A 58 2.57 9.31 -16.60
N LEU A 59 2.62 9.99 -15.46
CA LEU A 59 1.49 10.05 -14.52
C LEU A 59 0.31 10.86 -15.10
N ASP A 60 0.60 11.93 -15.83
CA ASP A 60 -0.42 12.72 -16.52
C ASP A 60 -1.14 11.90 -17.61
N GLU A 61 -0.46 10.96 -18.27
CA GLU A 61 -1.13 10.03 -19.19
C GLU A 61 -2.13 9.10 -18.47
N HIS A 62 -1.81 8.65 -17.26
CA HIS A 62 -2.76 7.87 -16.45
C HIS A 62 -3.95 8.69 -16.02
N ARG A 63 -3.70 9.91 -15.50
CA ARG A 63 -4.75 10.87 -15.13
C ARG A 63 -5.67 11.17 -16.32
N ALA A 64 -5.11 11.40 -17.50
CA ALA A 64 -5.86 11.66 -18.73
C ALA A 64 -6.74 10.48 -19.16
N ARG A 65 -6.37 9.25 -18.79
CA ARG A 65 -7.20 8.04 -18.99
C ARG A 65 -8.23 7.81 -17.88
N GLY A 66 -8.30 8.70 -16.89
CA GLY A 66 -9.25 8.62 -15.78
C GLY A 66 -8.74 7.83 -14.57
N ALA A 67 -7.45 7.48 -14.50
CA ALA A 67 -6.89 6.82 -13.33
C ALA A 67 -6.92 7.74 -12.11
N ARG A 68 -7.32 7.19 -10.95
CA ARG A 68 -7.20 7.84 -9.64
C ARG A 68 -5.97 7.29 -8.95
N LEU A 69 -4.89 8.05 -8.96
CA LEU A 69 -3.59 7.59 -8.52
C LEU A 69 -3.41 7.71 -7.00
N CYS A 70 -2.65 6.79 -6.44
CA CYS A 70 -1.98 6.99 -5.16
C CYS A 70 -0.51 6.60 -5.26
N GLU A 71 0.32 7.17 -4.39
CA GLU A 71 1.72 6.78 -4.23
C GLU A 71 1.93 6.03 -2.92
N CYS A 72 2.71 4.95 -2.96
CA CYS A 72 3.21 4.31 -1.74
C CYS A 72 4.69 4.67 -1.53
N THR A 73 5.02 5.18 -0.34
CA THR A 73 6.39 5.56 0.04
C THR A 73 6.79 4.96 1.38
N LYS A 74 8.07 5.09 1.73
CA LYS A 74 8.67 4.61 3.00
C LYS A 74 8.43 3.13 3.29
N LEU A 75 8.46 2.30 2.25
CA LEU A 75 8.35 0.85 2.32
C LEU A 75 9.64 0.24 2.89
N ALA A 76 9.74 0.21 4.23
CA ALA A 76 10.80 -0.50 4.91
C ALA A 76 10.38 -1.97 5.11
N PHE A 77 10.91 -2.87 4.27
CA PHE A 77 10.70 -4.31 4.42
C PHE A 77 11.93 -4.95 5.07
N ASP A 78 11.80 -5.38 6.33
CA ASP A 78 12.59 -6.51 6.82
C ASP A 78 11.91 -7.79 6.34
N LEU A 79 12.47 -8.42 5.30
CA LEU A 79 11.91 -9.63 4.70
C LEU A 79 12.30 -10.91 5.44
N SER A 80 12.75 -10.83 6.70
CA SER A 80 12.85 -12.01 7.54
C SER A 80 11.49 -12.71 7.64
N GLU A 81 11.51 -14.05 7.75
CA GLU A 81 10.27 -14.84 7.80
C GLU A 81 9.31 -14.39 8.91
N ARG A 82 9.86 -13.84 10.01
CA ARG A 82 9.10 -13.33 11.16
C ARG A 82 8.29 -12.07 10.82
N SER A 83 8.77 -11.24 9.90
CA SER A 83 8.17 -9.94 9.57
C SER A 83 7.28 -9.97 8.33
N ARG A 84 7.24 -11.10 7.60
CA ARG A 84 6.49 -11.21 6.34
C ARG A 84 4.98 -11.02 6.50
N VAL A 85 4.35 -11.60 7.53
CA VAL A 85 2.90 -11.48 7.76
C VAL A 85 2.51 -10.05 8.17
N PRO A 86 3.14 -9.43 9.19
CA PRO A 86 2.80 -8.04 9.54
C PRO A 86 3.01 -7.05 8.40
N LEU A 87 4.08 -7.22 7.62
CA LEU A 87 4.39 -6.36 6.48
C LEU A 87 3.39 -6.51 5.33
N ALA A 88 3.03 -7.76 4.98
CA ALA A 88 2.01 -8.02 3.97
C ALA A 88 0.65 -7.43 4.36
N ASN A 89 0.28 -7.56 5.64
CA ASN A 89 -0.98 -7.03 6.15
C ASN A 89 -1.03 -5.50 6.20
N VAL A 90 0.04 -4.81 6.62
CA VAL A 90 0.05 -3.33 6.60
C VAL A 90 0.05 -2.80 5.18
N PHE A 91 0.75 -3.46 4.25
CA PHE A 91 0.71 -3.09 2.85
C PHE A 91 -0.69 -3.33 2.26
N HIS A 92 -1.31 -4.47 2.52
CA HIS A 92 -2.69 -4.71 2.07
C HIS A 92 -3.68 -3.71 2.68
N LEU A 93 -3.54 -3.39 3.97
CA LEU A 93 -4.35 -2.35 4.62
C LEU A 93 -4.19 -0.99 3.94
N ALA A 94 -2.98 -0.65 3.49
CA ALA A 94 -2.76 0.56 2.71
C ALA A 94 -3.52 0.54 1.38
N LEU A 95 -3.48 -0.57 0.66
CA LEU A 95 -4.20 -0.70 -0.61
C LEU A 95 -5.74 -0.63 -0.42
N ILE A 96 -6.26 -1.26 0.63
CA ILE A 96 -7.68 -1.14 1.04
C ILE A 96 -8.04 0.32 1.33
N TYR A 97 -7.19 1.03 2.08
CA TYR A 97 -7.43 2.44 2.40
C TYR A 97 -7.47 3.31 1.13
N ALA A 98 -6.51 3.15 0.22
CA ALA A 98 -6.50 3.89 -1.03
C ALA A 98 -7.71 3.55 -1.90
N ARG A 99 -8.02 2.26 -2.08
CA ARG A 99 -9.09 1.78 -2.96
C ARG A 99 -10.49 2.10 -2.43
N ASP A 100 -10.76 1.83 -1.16
CA ASP A 100 -12.15 1.81 -0.66
C ASP A 100 -12.56 3.12 0.03
N LEU A 101 -11.61 3.98 0.42
CA LEU A 101 -11.91 5.27 1.07
C LEU A 101 -11.64 6.47 0.15
N TYR A 102 -10.68 6.34 -0.76
CA TYR A 102 -10.30 7.40 -1.71
C TYR A 102 -10.53 7.00 -3.17
N ASP A 103 -11.16 5.84 -3.37
CA ASP A 103 -11.50 5.29 -4.66
C ASP A 103 -10.29 5.14 -5.62
N CYS A 104 -9.05 5.10 -5.14
CA CYS A 104 -7.89 4.98 -6.02
C CYS A 104 -8.00 3.71 -6.89
N THR A 105 -7.56 3.80 -8.14
CA THR A 105 -7.57 2.71 -9.12
C THR A 105 -6.17 2.15 -9.35
N ASP A 106 -5.15 2.96 -9.11
CA ASP A 106 -3.77 2.67 -9.48
C ASP A 106 -2.82 3.16 -8.39
N VAL A 107 -1.87 2.30 -8.02
CA VAL A 107 -0.79 2.66 -7.09
C VAL A 107 0.53 2.73 -7.82
N VAL A 108 1.30 3.78 -7.54
CA VAL A 108 2.65 3.96 -8.04
C VAL A 108 3.68 3.97 -6.92
N ILE A 109 4.88 3.51 -7.24
CA ILE A 109 6.05 3.57 -6.35
C ILE A 109 7.27 4.00 -7.15
N GLU A 110 8.15 4.76 -6.52
CA GLU A 110 9.51 4.97 -7.01
C GLU A 110 10.42 3.96 -6.33
N ILE A 111 11.17 3.17 -7.12
CA ILE A 111 12.01 2.12 -6.56
C ILE A 111 13.42 2.15 -7.12
N ASN A 112 14.40 1.94 -6.23
CA ASN A 112 15.77 1.70 -6.64
C ASN A 112 15.86 0.40 -7.47
N PRO A 113 16.67 0.37 -8.55
CA PRO A 113 16.86 -0.81 -9.39
C PRO A 113 17.13 -2.12 -8.63
N ARG A 114 17.81 -2.03 -7.48
CA ARG A 114 18.13 -3.17 -6.60
C ARG A 114 16.87 -3.92 -6.12
N HIS A 115 15.74 -3.23 -5.96
CA HIS A 115 14.51 -3.81 -5.41
C HIS A 115 13.43 -4.07 -6.47
N ARG A 116 13.62 -3.63 -7.72
CA ARG A 116 12.64 -3.75 -8.81
C ARG A 116 12.06 -5.18 -8.95
N ARG A 117 12.93 -6.18 -9.08
CA ARG A 117 12.55 -7.58 -9.27
C ARG A 117 11.71 -8.15 -8.11
N PHE A 118 11.90 -7.63 -6.90
CA PHE A 118 11.10 -8.03 -5.75
C PHE A 118 9.65 -7.58 -5.94
N TYR A 119 9.41 -6.29 -6.23
CA TYR A 119 8.06 -5.77 -6.41
C TYR A 119 7.36 -6.33 -7.66
N GLU A 120 8.10 -6.54 -8.75
CA GLU A 120 7.58 -7.22 -9.95
C GLU A 120 7.08 -8.63 -9.61
N ARG A 121 7.93 -9.44 -8.97
CA ARG A 121 7.61 -10.85 -8.70
C ARG A 121 6.57 -11.02 -7.59
N MET A 122 6.72 -10.27 -6.49
CA MET A 122 5.98 -10.53 -5.26
C MET A 122 4.59 -9.89 -5.24
N LEU A 123 4.43 -8.79 -5.98
CA LEU A 123 3.24 -7.96 -5.96
C LEU A 123 2.69 -7.68 -7.37
N GLY A 124 3.42 -7.99 -8.45
CA GLY A 124 2.94 -7.81 -9.82
C GLY A 124 3.09 -6.38 -10.35
N PHE A 125 3.89 -5.53 -9.69
CA PHE A 125 4.20 -4.19 -10.21
C PHE A 125 4.87 -4.27 -11.59
N ARG A 126 4.58 -3.28 -12.43
CA ARG A 126 5.18 -3.15 -13.77
C ARG A 126 5.96 -1.85 -13.86
N GLN A 127 7.18 -1.92 -14.40
CA GLN A 127 7.98 -0.74 -14.65
C GLN A 127 7.30 0.15 -15.70
N GLN A 128 7.23 1.43 -15.43
CA GLN A 128 6.79 2.46 -16.36
C GLN A 128 7.84 3.56 -16.39
N GLY A 129 8.32 3.92 -17.57
CA GLY A 129 9.39 4.90 -17.73
C GLY A 129 10.80 4.36 -17.57
N GLU A 130 11.74 5.22 -17.94
CA GLU A 130 13.18 4.95 -17.91
C GLU A 130 13.78 5.23 -16.52
N LEU A 131 15.05 4.85 -16.36
CA LEU A 131 15.77 5.12 -15.13
C LEU A 131 16.05 6.61 -15.01
N LYS A 132 15.63 7.24 -13.91
CA LYS A 132 15.93 8.64 -13.59
C LYS A 132 16.69 8.73 -12.26
N ILE A 133 17.44 9.81 -12.04
CA ILE A 133 18.06 10.09 -10.74
C ILE A 133 17.05 10.85 -9.89
N ASN A 134 16.66 10.30 -8.76
CA ASN A 134 15.80 10.98 -7.80
C ASN A 134 16.64 11.94 -6.94
N PRO A 135 16.42 13.26 -7.02
CA PRO A 135 17.23 14.25 -6.31
C PRO A 135 17.02 14.21 -4.79
N ARG A 136 15.84 13.77 -4.30
CA ARG A 136 15.52 13.71 -2.87
C ARG A 136 16.38 12.71 -2.10
N VAL A 137 16.81 11.64 -2.77
CA VAL A 137 17.65 10.58 -2.19
C VAL A 137 18.99 10.41 -2.90
N ASN A 138 19.25 11.24 -3.92
CA ASN A 138 20.42 11.20 -4.79
C ASN A 138 20.76 9.77 -5.28
N ALA A 139 19.75 9.07 -5.79
CA ALA A 139 19.86 7.67 -6.19
C ALA A 139 19.02 7.37 -7.44
N PRO A 140 19.41 6.34 -8.24
CA PRO A 140 18.63 5.92 -9.40
C PRO A 140 17.29 5.32 -8.97
N ALA A 141 16.22 5.66 -9.69
CA ALA A 141 14.86 5.19 -9.46
C ALA A 141 14.13 4.87 -10.77
N TYR A 142 13.32 3.82 -10.74
CA TYR A 142 12.27 3.54 -11.72
C TYR A 142 10.92 3.90 -11.12
N LEU A 143 10.00 4.38 -11.95
CA LEU A 143 8.57 4.37 -11.62
C LEU A 143 8.03 2.95 -11.87
N MET A 144 7.29 2.44 -10.89
CA MET A 144 6.55 1.20 -11.01
C MET A 144 5.07 1.46 -10.74
N HIS A 145 4.21 0.74 -11.44
CA HIS A 145 2.76 0.88 -11.41
C HIS A 145 2.10 -0.47 -11.11
N LEU A 146 0.97 -0.43 -10.39
CA LEU A 146 0.14 -1.58 -10.08
C LEU A 146 -1.34 -1.16 -10.10
N SER A 147 -2.15 -1.92 -10.82
CA SER A 147 -3.62 -1.76 -10.83
C SER A 147 -4.22 -2.38 -9.57
N LEU A 148 -5.13 -1.66 -8.90
CA LEU A 148 -5.83 -2.15 -7.71
C LEU A 148 -6.92 -3.19 -8.04
N ASP A 149 -7.40 -3.24 -9.29
CA ASP A 149 -8.26 -4.32 -9.75
C ASP A 149 -7.49 -5.64 -9.78
N TYR A 150 -6.27 -5.63 -10.32
CA TYR A 150 -5.39 -6.80 -10.29
C TYR A 150 -5.12 -7.26 -8.85
N VAL A 151 -4.87 -6.34 -7.93
CA VAL A 151 -4.70 -6.66 -6.50
C VAL A 151 -5.95 -7.37 -5.98
N SER A 152 -7.13 -6.84 -6.27
CA SER A 152 -8.41 -7.41 -5.83
C SER A 152 -8.62 -8.83 -6.38
N GLU A 153 -8.27 -9.09 -7.64
CA GLU A 153 -8.30 -10.44 -8.22
C GLU A 153 -7.34 -11.41 -7.51
N GLN A 154 -6.13 -10.95 -7.16
CA GLN A 154 -5.17 -11.80 -6.45
C GLN A 154 -5.61 -12.07 -5.01
N VAL A 155 -6.23 -11.09 -4.34
CA VAL A 155 -6.77 -11.25 -2.97
C VAL A 155 -7.94 -12.23 -2.97
N GLU A 156 -8.86 -12.15 -3.94
CA GLU A 156 -9.96 -13.11 -4.05
C GLU A 156 -9.45 -14.55 -4.23
N ARG A 157 -8.36 -14.71 -4.99
CA ARG A 157 -7.76 -16.03 -5.28
C ARG A 157 -6.89 -16.58 -4.15
N LEU A 158 -6.11 -15.73 -3.49
CA LEU A 158 -5.00 -16.16 -2.63
C LEU A 158 -5.09 -15.60 -1.20
N GLY A 159 -5.88 -14.57 -0.94
CA GLY A 159 -5.92 -13.91 0.37
C GLY A 159 -6.18 -14.88 1.52
N GLY A 160 -5.34 -14.84 2.56
CA GLY A 160 -5.46 -15.68 3.75
C GLY A 160 -5.13 -17.16 3.55
N THR A 161 -4.49 -17.53 2.43
CA THR A 161 -4.16 -18.93 2.12
C THR A 161 -2.74 -19.33 2.52
N PHE A 162 -1.95 -18.46 3.17
CA PHE A 162 -0.53 -18.73 3.49
C PHE A 162 -0.30 -20.00 4.32
N ASP A 163 -1.25 -20.41 5.17
CA ASP A 163 -1.17 -21.65 5.97
C ASP A 163 -1.54 -22.91 5.16
N THR A 164 -1.96 -22.76 3.89
CA THR A 164 -2.29 -23.88 3.01
C THR A 164 -1.07 -24.33 2.19
N PRO A 165 -0.98 -25.61 1.79
CA PRO A 165 0.09 -26.08 0.91
C PRO A 165 0.17 -25.33 -0.43
N ALA A 166 -0.98 -24.97 -1.01
CA ALA A 166 -1.02 -24.20 -2.24
C ALA A 166 -0.52 -22.76 -2.06
N GLY A 167 -1.02 -22.05 -1.04
CA GLY A 167 -0.64 -20.66 -0.77
C GLY A 167 0.81 -20.50 -0.30
N SER A 168 1.36 -21.45 0.45
CA SER A 168 2.78 -21.45 0.86
C SER A 168 3.75 -21.73 -0.29
N ALA A 169 3.32 -22.43 -1.34
CA ALA A 169 4.10 -22.66 -2.54
C ALA A 169 4.14 -21.43 -3.47
N GLU A 170 3.18 -20.51 -3.35
CA GLU A 170 3.11 -19.30 -4.15
C GLU A 170 4.26 -18.34 -3.83
N ARG A 171 4.91 -17.85 -4.90
CA ARG A 171 6.04 -16.91 -4.79
C ARG A 171 5.57 -15.46 -4.85
N SER A 172 4.59 -15.11 -4.01
CA SER A 172 4.01 -13.78 -3.89
C SER A 172 3.70 -13.39 -2.44
N LEU A 173 3.26 -12.15 -2.21
CA LEU A 173 2.77 -11.70 -0.90
C LEU A 173 1.25 -11.90 -0.73
N TYR A 174 0.51 -12.15 -1.81
CA TYR A 174 -0.95 -12.29 -1.78
C TYR A 174 -1.49 -13.38 -0.83
N PRO A 175 -0.83 -14.55 -0.67
CA PRO A 175 -1.25 -15.52 0.36
C PRO A 175 -1.29 -14.97 1.78
N TYR A 176 -0.42 -13.99 2.07
CA TYR A 176 -0.25 -13.36 3.38
C TYR A 176 -1.16 -12.14 3.58
N PHE A 177 -1.88 -11.72 2.54
CA PHE A 177 -2.88 -10.65 2.65
C PHE A 177 -4.11 -11.18 3.40
N PHE A 178 -4.88 -10.28 4.01
CA PHE A 178 -6.20 -10.61 4.56
C PHE A 178 -7.05 -11.43 3.57
N SER A 179 -7.77 -12.42 4.09
CA SER A 179 -8.77 -13.14 3.30
C SER A 179 -9.92 -12.22 2.85
N PRO A 180 -10.67 -12.55 1.78
CA PRO A 180 -11.80 -11.74 1.33
C PRO A 180 -12.87 -11.50 2.42
N ARG A 181 -12.98 -12.43 3.38
CA ARG A 181 -13.87 -12.26 4.55
C ARG A 181 -13.32 -11.23 5.53
N GLU A 182 -12.02 -11.28 5.83
CA GLU A 182 -11.37 -10.32 6.73
C GLU A 182 -11.36 -8.93 6.12
N GLU A 183 -11.03 -8.81 4.83
CA GLU A 183 -11.01 -7.56 4.05
C GLU A 183 -12.37 -6.83 4.13
N ARG A 184 -13.47 -7.50 3.79
CA ARG A 184 -14.83 -6.92 3.93
C ARG A 184 -15.11 -6.44 5.36
N GLY A 185 -14.65 -7.19 6.35
CA GLY A 185 -14.76 -6.80 7.75
C GLY A 185 -13.95 -5.56 8.09
N ILE A 186 -12.78 -5.37 7.46
CA ILE A 186 -11.91 -4.19 7.63
C ILE A 186 -12.56 -2.97 6.97
N ILE A 187 -12.98 -3.08 5.71
CA ILE A 187 -13.62 -1.99 4.95
C ILE A 187 -14.81 -1.43 5.72
N ASN A 188 -15.74 -2.29 6.15
CA ASN A 188 -16.92 -1.87 6.92
C ASN A 188 -16.59 -1.12 8.21
N ARG A 189 -15.43 -1.41 8.82
CA ARG A 189 -14.98 -0.71 10.03
C ARG A 189 -14.33 0.63 9.70
N LEU A 190 -13.56 0.70 8.62
CA LEU A 190 -12.95 1.95 8.15
C LEU A 190 -14.02 2.97 7.75
N LEU A 191 -14.99 2.58 6.93
CA LEU A 191 -16.07 3.48 6.47
C LEU A 191 -16.86 4.09 7.63
N ARG A 192 -17.22 3.28 8.64
CA ARG A 192 -17.91 3.77 9.84
C ARG A 192 -17.08 4.79 10.64
N MET A 193 -15.75 4.71 10.59
CA MET A 193 -14.88 5.61 11.33
C MET A 193 -14.71 6.97 10.63
N ASP A 194 -14.76 6.99 9.31
CA ASP A 194 -14.71 8.22 8.51
C ASP A 194 -16.04 8.97 8.57
N GLU A 195 -17.18 8.28 8.55
CA GLU A 195 -18.52 8.89 8.74
C GLU A 195 -18.62 9.65 10.07
N HIS A 196 -18.02 9.11 11.14
CA HIS A 196 -17.99 9.77 12.45
C HIS A 196 -17.00 10.95 12.55
N HIS A 197 -16.07 11.12 11.59
CA HIS A 197 -15.15 12.27 11.55
C HIS A 197 -15.71 13.48 10.80
N ILE A 198 -16.67 13.30 9.89
CA ILE A 198 -17.28 14.40 9.11
C ILE A 198 -18.42 15.10 9.89
N SER A 199 -19.00 14.43 10.89
CA SER A 199 -20.12 14.96 11.70
C SER A 199 -19.69 15.56 13.06
N SER A 200 -18.43 15.97 13.23
CA SER A 200 -17.92 16.56 14.48
C SER A 200 -17.29 17.94 14.28
#